data_AF-A0A2V2PW97-F1
#
_entry.id   AF-A0A2V2PW97-F1
#
_cell.length_a   1.000
_cell.length_b   1.000
_cell.length_c   1.000
_cell.angle_alpha   90.00
_cell.angle_beta   90.00
_cell.angle_gamma   90.00
#
_symmetry.space_group_name_H-M   'P 1'
#
loop_
_entity.id
_entity.type
_entity.pdbx_description
1 polymer ?
#
loop_
_entity_poly.entity_id
_entity_poly.type
_entity_poly.pdbx_seq_one_letter_code
_entity_poly.pdbx_strand_id
1 'polypeptide(L)'
;MSQTSHRPEDTTNQNTDGPEAAGPETGGADTGGAGSPVKPGPGQPPGRSWEAVRHLLARLHFYAGVLVAPFLLVAALTGLAYTLTPQLDQLVYGDRLRVERVGETVRPLSEQIAAARAAYPEGTTASVVTPPGPEDTTRVVLAVPELGEKQRTVFVDPYTAEVRGELTTWFGSTPLTTWLDDLHRNLHLGETGRLYSEVAASWLWVAVAGGLVLWIGRRSRGRRPKSARGVLLPERG
;
A
#
# COMPACT_ATOMS: atom_id res chain seq x y z
N MET A 1 -2.70 2.62 -60.29
CA MET A 1 -2.60 1.61 -61.37
C MET A 1 -1.16 1.16 -61.44
N SER A 2 -0.88 -0.09 -61.07
CA SER A 2 0.19 -0.96 -61.59
C SER A 2 0.19 -2.25 -60.78
N GLN A 3 -0.39 -3.30 -61.36
CA GLN A 3 -0.32 -4.70 -60.93
C GLN A 3 0.91 -5.36 -61.57
N THR A 4 1.56 -6.27 -60.87
CA THR A 4 2.37 -7.42 -61.35
C THR A 4 2.62 -8.26 -60.09
N SER A 5 1.95 -9.38 -59.76
CA SER A 5 1.66 -10.68 -60.39
C SER A 5 2.87 -11.62 -60.56
N HIS A 6 2.63 -12.89 -60.18
CA HIS A 6 3.44 -14.13 -60.26
C HIS A 6 4.51 -14.39 -59.18
N ARG A 7 4.68 -15.60 -58.60
CA ARG A 7 4.11 -16.97 -58.77
C ARG A 7 4.57 -17.82 -57.54
N PRO A 8 3.84 -18.89 -57.12
CA PRO A 8 4.23 -19.74 -55.99
C PRO A 8 5.10 -20.94 -56.40
N GLU A 9 5.90 -21.44 -55.45
CA GLU A 9 6.65 -22.71 -55.58
C GLU A 9 5.90 -23.85 -54.89
N ASP A 10 5.80 -24.96 -55.60
CA ASP A 10 5.23 -26.25 -55.26
C ASP A 10 6.39 -27.24 -55.09
N THR A 11 6.42 -27.99 -53.98
CA THR A 11 7.12 -29.27 -53.95
C THR A 11 6.31 -30.29 -53.18
N THR A 12 5.48 -30.99 -53.94
CA THR A 12 5.00 -32.36 -53.72
C THR A 12 6.15 -33.37 -53.65
N ASN A 13 6.04 -34.36 -52.75
CA ASN A 13 6.76 -35.65 -52.83
C ASN A 13 5.82 -36.73 -52.23
N GLN A 14 4.92 -37.34 -53.01
CA GLN A 14 5.10 -38.60 -53.76
C GLN A 14 5.87 -39.68 -52.99
N ASN A 15 5.13 -40.67 -52.48
CA ASN A 15 5.63 -42.00 -52.20
C ASN A 15 4.68 -43.02 -52.84
N THR A 16 5.29 -44.00 -53.48
CA THR A 16 4.81 -44.83 -54.60
C THR A 16 3.98 -46.07 -54.19
N ASP A 17 3.18 -46.52 -55.16
CA ASP A 17 2.40 -47.77 -55.28
C ASP A 17 3.19 -49.04 -54.85
N GLY A 18 2.58 -50.02 -54.17
CA GLY A 18 1.83 -51.15 -54.75
C GLY A 18 2.55 -52.48 -54.40
N PRO A 19 1.92 -53.67 -54.36
CA PRO A 19 0.89 -54.09 -55.31
C PRO A 19 -0.37 -54.74 -54.74
N GLU A 20 -1.32 -54.79 -55.66
CA GLU A 20 -2.67 -55.33 -55.71
C GLU A 20 -2.77 -56.86 -55.62
N ALA A 21 -3.84 -57.36 -55.00
CA ALA A 21 -4.47 -58.64 -55.35
C ALA A 21 -5.99 -58.58 -55.10
N ALA A 22 -6.76 -58.73 -56.18
CA ALA A 22 -8.19 -58.95 -56.27
C ALA A 22 -8.63 -60.24 -55.53
N GLY A 23 -9.89 -60.48 -55.16
CA GLY A 23 -11.16 -59.90 -55.59
C GLY A 23 -12.31 -60.19 -54.59
N PRO A 24 -13.57 -59.96 -55.01
CA PRO A 24 -14.74 -59.91 -54.13
C PRO A 24 -15.33 -61.30 -53.89
N GLU A 25 -16.26 -61.46 -52.93
CA GLU A 25 -17.54 -62.21 -53.02
C GLU A 25 -18.21 -62.33 -51.63
N THR A 26 -19.33 -61.62 -51.48
CA THR A 26 -20.60 -61.99 -50.83
C THR A 26 -20.67 -62.71 -49.46
N GLY A 27 -21.46 -62.10 -48.57
CA GLY A 27 -22.59 -62.79 -47.93
C GLY A 27 -22.39 -63.28 -46.50
N GLY A 28 -23.16 -62.70 -45.56
CA GLY A 28 -23.30 -63.26 -44.22
C GLY A 28 -23.78 -62.24 -43.21
N ALA A 29 -25.11 -62.02 -43.17
CA ALA A 29 -25.74 -61.41 -42.02
C ALA A 29 -25.66 -62.37 -40.84
N ASP A 30 -25.11 -61.93 -39.71
CA ASP A 30 -25.60 -62.39 -38.42
C ASP A 30 -25.47 -61.28 -37.36
N THR A 31 -26.41 -61.39 -36.46
CA THR A 31 -27.02 -60.47 -35.54
C THR A 31 -26.28 -60.37 -34.21
N GLY A 32 -26.55 -59.28 -33.47
CA GLY A 32 -26.51 -59.32 -32.00
C GLY A 32 -25.16 -59.01 -31.36
N GLY A 33 -24.87 -57.71 -31.21
CA GLY A 33 -23.82 -57.24 -30.31
C GLY A 33 -24.23 -55.92 -29.68
N ALA A 34 -25.00 -56.01 -28.60
CA ALA A 34 -25.52 -54.88 -27.84
C ALA A 34 -24.48 -53.78 -27.63
N GLY A 35 -24.81 -52.56 -28.07
CA GLY A 35 -24.10 -51.35 -27.70
C GLY A 35 -24.07 -51.24 -26.18
N SER A 36 -22.91 -51.51 -25.60
CA SER A 36 -22.66 -51.18 -24.20
C SER A 36 -22.72 -49.66 -24.08
N PRO A 37 -23.55 -49.08 -23.21
CA PRO A 37 -23.45 -47.66 -22.94
C PRO A 37 -22.08 -47.42 -22.31
N VAL A 38 -21.22 -46.67 -23.01
CA VAL A 38 -20.02 -46.09 -22.41
C VAL A 38 -20.51 -45.24 -21.23
N LYS A 39 -20.38 -45.78 -20.01
CA LYS A 39 -20.64 -45.01 -18.79
C LYS A 39 -19.66 -43.82 -18.82
N PRO A 40 -20.14 -42.57 -18.76
CA PRO A 40 -19.23 -41.45 -18.60
C PRO A 40 -18.44 -41.68 -17.31
N GLY A 41 -17.11 -41.67 -17.42
CA GLY A 41 -16.22 -41.82 -16.27
C GLY A 41 -16.56 -40.77 -15.19
N PRO A 42 -16.38 -41.10 -13.90
CA PRO A 42 -16.76 -40.20 -12.82
C PRO A 42 -16.09 -38.84 -13.03
N GLY A 43 -16.93 -37.79 -13.05
CA GLY A 43 -16.53 -36.42 -13.26
C GLY A 43 -15.29 -36.08 -12.42
N GLN A 44 -14.25 -35.61 -13.10
CA GLN A 44 -13.01 -35.20 -12.50
C GLN A 44 -13.30 -34.21 -11.36
N PRO A 45 -12.81 -34.44 -10.13
CA PRO A 45 -13.16 -33.60 -8.99
C PRO A 45 -12.71 -32.15 -9.24
N PRO A 46 -13.38 -31.16 -8.63
CA PRO A 46 -13.07 -29.72 -8.77
C PRO A 46 -11.68 -29.30 -8.24
N GLY A 47 -10.80 -30.25 -7.90
CA GLY A 47 -9.50 -30.02 -7.29
C GLY A 47 -8.48 -29.31 -8.20
N ARG A 48 -8.59 -29.42 -9.54
CA ARG A 48 -7.65 -28.79 -10.47
C ARG A 48 -7.78 -27.26 -10.53
N SER A 49 -9.00 -26.72 -10.40
CA SER A 49 -9.24 -25.26 -10.48
C SER A 49 -8.80 -24.53 -9.22
N TRP A 50 -9.07 -25.09 -8.04
CA TRP A 50 -8.67 -24.48 -6.77
C TRP A 50 -7.14 -24.41 -6.60
N GLU A 51 -6.41 -25.43 -7.05
CA GLU A 51 -4.94 -25.41 -6.96
C GLU A 51 -4.33 -24.36 -7.87
N ALA A 52 -4.83 -24.21 -9.11
CA ALA A 52 -4.43 -23.15 -10.02
C ALA A 52 -4.74 -21.75 -9.44
N VAL A 53 -5.96 -21.54 -8.92
CA VAL A 53 -6.36 -20.28 -8.26
C VAL A 53 -5.46 -19.99 -7.06
N ARG A 54 -5.15 -20.99 -6.24
CA ARG A 54 -4.23 -20.84 -5.11
C ARG A 54 -2.82 -20.43 -5.55
N HIS A 55 -2.29 -21.02 -6.62
CA HIS A 55 -0.98 -20.65 -7.17
C HIS A 55 -0.99 -19.22 -7.70
N LEU A 56 -2.06 -18.80 -8.37
CA LEU A 56 -2.24 -17.42 -8.82
C LEU A 56 -2.31 -16.46 -7.63
N LEU A 57 -3.14 -16.75 -6.62
CA LEU A 57 -3.25 -15.94 -5.40
C LEU A 57 -1.93 -15.83 -4.65
N ALA A 58 -1.14 -16.91 -4.60
CA ALA A 58 0.18 -16.89 -3.98
C ALA A 58 1.15 -15.96 -4.74
N ARG A 59 1.15 -16.00 -6.07
CA ARG A 59 1.94 -15.08 -6.90
C ARG A 59 1.47 -13.64 -6.73
N LEU A 60 0.16 -13.41 -6.79
CA LEU A 60 -0.43 -12.09 -6.62
C LEU A 60 -0.09 -11.50 -5.25
N HIS A 61 -0.26 -12.27 -4.17
CA HIS A 61 0.11 -11.86 -2.82
C HIS A 61 1.62 -11.58 -2.69
N PHE A 62 2.47 -12.40 -3.31
CA PHE A 62 3.91 -12.17 -3.32
C PHE A 62 4.29 -10.85 -4.01
N TYR A 63 3.80 -10.61 -5.22
CA TYR A 63 4.11 -9.37 -5.96
C TYR A 63 3.49 -8.14 -5.30
N ALA A 64 2.26 -8.26 -4.79
CA ALA A 64 1.64 -7.21 -3.99
C ALA A 64 2.47 -6.93 -2.72
N GLY A 65 2.97 -7.97 -2.05
CA GLY A 65 3.85 -7.85 -0.89
C GLY A 65 5.17 -7.15 -1.22
N VAL A 66 5.85 -7.51 -2.32
CA VAL A 66 7.08 -6.85 -2.75
C VAL A 66 6.84 -5.38 -3.09
N LEU A 67 5.70 -5.06 -3.70
CA LEU A 67 5.31 -3.69 -4.03
C LEU A 67 5.00 -2.86 -2.77
N VAL A 68 4.25 -3.42 -1.81
CA VAL A 68 3.66 -2.70 -0.68
C VAL A 68 4.56 -2.71 0.57
N ALA A 69 5.39 -3.74 0.77
CA ALA A 69 6.17 -3.89 2.00
C ALA A 69 7.19 -2.76 2.25
N PRO A 70 7.94 -2.25 1.25
CA PRO A 70 8.84 -1.11 1.48
C PRO A 70 8.09 0.15 1.94
N PHE A 71 6.94 0.43 1.31
CA PHE A 71 6.06 1.52 1.71
C PHE A 71 5.58 1.33 3.15
N LEU A 72 5.08 0.14 3.52
CA LEU A 72 4.63 -0.12 4.89
C LEU A 72 5.75 -0.01 5.92
N LEU A 73 6.98 -0.40 5.58
CA LEU A 73 8.13 -0.25 6.49
C LEU A 73 8.37 1.22 6.80
N VAL A 74 8.46 2.08 5.77
CA VAL A 74 8.68 3.52 5.97
C VAL A 74 7.47 4.15 6.66
N ALA A 75 6.25 3.85 6.22
CA ALA A 75 5.03 4.37 6.82
C ALA A 75 4.89 3.97 8.29
N ALA A 76 5.26 2.75 8.68
CA ALA A 76 5.23 2.32 10.08
C ALA A 76 6.27 3.06 10.93
N LEU A 77 7.50 3.19 10.45
CA LEU A 77 8.57 3.90 11.17
C LEU A 77 8.25 5.39 11.33
N THR A 78 7.78 6.03 10.25
CA THR A 78 7.41 7.44 10.26
C THR A 78 6.13 7.69 11.04
N GLY A 79 5.16 6.77 11.00
CA GLY A 79 3.95 6.83 11.82
C GLY A 79 4.29 6.74 13.30
N LEU A 80 5.20 5.85 13.70
CA LEU A 80 5.72 5.82 15.06
C LEU A 80 6.41 7.13 15.43
N ALA A 81 7.29 7.65 14.58
CA ALA A 81 7.93 8.95 14.80
C ALA A 81 6.91 10.09 14.90
N TYR A 82 5.82 10.04 14.13
CA TYR A 82 4.73 11.01 14.16
C TYR A 82 4.03 11.04 15.52
N THR A 83 3.82 9.88 16.16
CA THR A 83 3.27 9.83 17.54
C THR A 83 4.19 10.44 18.58
N LEU A 84 5.49 10.55 18.28
CA LEU A 84 6.51 11.14 19.14
C LEU A 84 6.81 12.61 18.79
N THR A 85 6.03 13.22 17.89
CA THR A 85 6.26 14.61 17.46
C THR A 85 6.29 15.61 18.62
N PRO A 86 5.43 15.55 19.66
CA PRO A 86 5.54 16.49 20.77
C PRO A 86 6.89 16.42 21.49
N GLN A 87 7.48 15.23 21.62
CA GLN A 87 8.79 15.03 22.24
C GLN A 87 9.92 15.47 21.31
N LEU A 88 9.82 15.15 20.02
CA LEU A 88 10.80 15.54 19.02
C LEU A 88 10.82 17.06 18.81
N ASP A 89 9.66 17.70 18.77
CA ASP A 89 9.54 19.16 18.68
C ASP A 89 10.15 19.85 19.89
N GLN A 90 9.96 19.30 21.10
CA GLN A 90 10.63 19.82 22.30
C GLN A 90 12.14 19.64 22.24
N LEU A 91 12.63 18.52 21.70
CA LEU A 91 14.06 18.27 21.56
C LEU A 91 14.72 19.23 20.55
N VAL A 92 14.03 19.52 19.44
CA VAL A 92 14.59 20.31 18.33
C VAL A 92 14.32 21.82 18.48
N TYR A 93 13.16 22.19 19.04
CA TYR A 93 12.68 23.57 19.12
C TYR A 93 12.31 24.02 20.54
N GLY A 94 12.71 23.28 21.58
CA GLY A 94 12.31 23.56 22.97
C GLY A 94 12.69 24.97 23.45
N ASP A 95 13.78 25.52 22.92
CA ASP A 95 14.24 26.91 23.15
C ASP A 95 13.21 27.98 22.72
N ARG A 96 12.41 27.66 21.69
CA ARG A 96 11.34 28.52 21.14
C ARG A 96 9.98 28.17 21.73
N LEU A 97 9.70 26.87 21.88
CA LEU A 97 8.39 26.39 22.33
C LEU A 97 8.13 26.65 23.81
N ARG A 98 9.20 26.80 24.60
CA ARG A 98 9.11 27.02 26.05
C ARG A 98 9.82 28.26 26.54
N VAL A 99 9.34 28.75 27.68
CA VAL A 99 10.02 29.77 28.46
C VAL A 99 11.15 29.16 29.28
N GLU A 100 12.19 29.93 29.53
CA GLU A 100 13.30 29.50 30.41
C GLU A 100 12.88 29.47 31.88
N ARG A 101 11.97 30.38 32.26
CA ARG A 101 11.43 30.47 33.61
C ARG A 101 9.99 30.98 33.58
N VAL A 102 9.11 30.29 34.29
CA VAL A 102 7.73 30.73 34.53
C VAL A 102 7.76 32.02 35.37
N GLY A 103 7.22 33.10 34.83
CA GLY A 103 7.08 34.37 35.52
C GLY A 103 5.83 34.45 36.40
N GLU A 104 5.77 35.46 37.26
CA GLU A 104 4.66 35.64 38.21
C GLU A 104 3.40 36.22 37.56
N THR A 105 3.56 37.07 36.54
CA THR A 105 2.45 37.77 35.88
C THR A 105 2.62 37.75 34.37
N VAL A 106 1.57 37.31 33.68
CA VAL A 106 1.50 37.33 32.21
C VAL A 106 1.29 38.75 31.72
N ARG A 107 2.08 39.18 30.74
CA ARG A 107 1.94 40.47 30.06
C ARG A 107 0.67 40.51 29.22
N PRO A 108 0.06 41.69 29.01
CA PRO A 108 -1.09 41.82 28.10
C PRO A 108 -0.81 41.21 26.73
N LEU A 109 -1.79 40.48 26.19
CA LEU A 109 -1.64 39.82 24.88
C LEU A 109 -1.30 40.83 23.76
N SER A 110 -1.80 42.06 23.88
CA SER A 110 -1.48 43.16 22.95
C SER A 110 0.02 43.49 22.91
N GLU A 111 0.72 43.44 24.06
CA GLU A 111 2.17 43.66 24.12
C GLU A 111 2.93 42.54 23.42
N GLN A 112 2.49 41.29 23.62
CA GLN A 112 3.11 40.12 22.99
C GLN A 112 2.91 40.13 21.47
N ILE A 113 1.72 40.50 21.00
CA ILE A 113 1.43 40.67 19.57
C ILE A 113 2.27 41.82 18.99
N ALA A 114 2.39 42.94 19.72
CA ALA A 114 3.19 44.08 19.28
C ALA A 114 4.68 43.70 19.14
N ALA A 115 5.22 42.94 20.09
CA ALA A 115 6.60 42.44 20.03
C ALA A 115 6.84 41.56 18.78
N ALA A 116 5.93 40.61 18.51
CA ALA A 116 6.03 39.76 17.33
C ALA A 116 5.96 40.56 16.01
N ARG A 117 5.05 41.54 15.92
CA ARG A 117 4.92 42.41 14.74
C ARG A 117 6.09 43.37 14.57
N ALA A 118 6.72 43.81 15.66
CA ALA A 118 7.91 44.65 15.59
C ALA A 118 9.12 43.86 15.09
N ALA A 119 9.25 42.58 15.47
CA ALA A 119 10.31 41.70 14.98
C ALA A 119 10.13 41.31 13.50
N TYR A 120 8.87 41.14 13.06
CA TYR A 120 8.52 40.68 11.71
C TYR A 120 7.46 41.58 11.06
N PRO A 121 7.82 42.81 10.66
CA PRO A 121 6.89 43.82 10.15
C PRO A 121 6.28 43.48 8.79
N GLU A 122 6.89 42.58 8.02
CA GLU A 122 6.39 42.09 6.73
C GLU A 122 5.15 41.20 6.86
N GLY A 123 4.92 40.63 8.05
CA GLY A 123 3.82 39.71 8.31
C GLY A 123 2.54 40.39 8.79
N THR A 124 1.39 39.92 8.31
CA THR A 124 0.08 40.31 8.87
C THR A 124 -0.38 39.27 9.89
N THR A 125 -0.81 39.71 11.07
CA THR A 125 -1.32 38.78 12.11
C THR A 125 -2.56 38.05 11.61
N ALA A 126 -2.46 36.73 11.50
CA ALA A 126 -3.54 35.84 11.07
C ALA A 126 -4.29 35.25 12.27
N SER A 127 -3.54 34.80 13.29
CA SER A 127 -4.12 34.28 14.52
C SER A 127 -3.11 34.35 15.66
N VAL A 128 -3.60 34.16 16.88
CA VAL A 128 -2.78 34.08 18.08
C VAL A 128 -3.24 32.88 18.88
N VAL A 129 -2.30 32.04 19.29
CA VAL A 129 -2.56 30.90 20.17
C VAL A 129 -1.91 31.19 21.51
N THR A 130 -2.73 31.24 22.55
CA THR A 130 -2.26 31.43 23.92
C THR A 130 -1.52 30.18 24.41
N PRO A 131 -0.58 30.33 25.36
CA PRO A 131 0.15 29.20 25.95
C PRO A 131 -0.82 28.13 26.51
N PRO A 132 -0.68 26.85 26.14
CA PRO A 132 -1.46 25.76 26.73
C PRO A 132 -1.13 25.54 28.22
N GLY A 133 0.11 25.77 28.61
CA GLY A 133 0.59 25.73 29.98
C GLY A 133 1.54 26.88 30.33
N PRO A 134 1.92 27.02 31.60
CA PRO A 134 2.78 28.11 32.08
C PRO A 134 4.20 28.07 31.53
N GLU A 135 4.65 26.90 31.07
CA GLU A 135 5.98 26.73 30.47
C GLU A 135 5.99 27.01 28.97
N ASP A 136 4.83 27.17 28.33
CA ASP A 136 4.73 27.32 26.88
C ASP A 136 4.78 28.80 26.47
N THR A 137 5.28 29.07 25.27
CA THR A 137 5.27 30.40 24.68
C THR A 137 3.95 30.73 24.00
N THR A 138 3.63 32.03 23.92
CA THR A 138 2.55 32.51 23.08
C THR A 138 2.96 32.40 21.62
N ARG A 139 2.05 31.92 20.77
CA ARG A 139 2.31 31.74 19.35
C ARG A 139 1.53 32.79 18.56
N VAL A 140 2.25 33.75 17.99
CA VAL A 140 1.68 34.76 17.10
C VAL A 140 1.90 34.30 15.66
N VAL A 141 0.81 33.96 14.98
CA VAL A 141 0.84 33.44 13.62
C VAL A 141 0.70 34.60 12.63
N LEU A 142 1.70 34.75 11.77
CA LEU A 142 1.78 35.77 10.74
C LEU A 142 1.64 35.14 9.35
N ALA A 143 0.74 35.71 8.55
CA ALA A 143 0.69 35.48 7.12
C ALA A 143 1.76 36.36 6.45
N VAL A 144 2.64 35.73 5.67
CA VAL A 144 3.76 36.37 4.98
C VAL A 144 3.62 36.02 3.50
N PRO A 145 3.46 37.00 2.59
CA PRO A 145 3.19 36.75 1.16
C PRO A 145 4.19 35.77 0.51
N GLU A 146 5.46 35.86 0.89
CA GLU A 146 6.56 35.04 0.36
C GLU A 146 6.46 33.56 0.76
N LEU A 147 5.74 33.24 1.84
CA LEU A 147 5.54 31.86 2.31
C LEU A 147 4.36 31.15 1.64
N GLY A 148 3.59 31.86 0.81
CA GLY A 148 2.40 31.32 0.14
C GLY A 148 1.38 30.80 1.16
N GLU A 149 1.09 29.52 1.09
CA GLU A 149 0.14 28.86 1.99
C GLU A 149 0.75 28.55 3.38
N LYS A 150 2.08 28.63 3.54
CA LYS A 150 2.76 28.48 4.84
C LYS A 150 2.67 29.78 5.64
N GLN A 151 2.84 29.68 6.95
CA GLN A 151 2.78 30.81 7.87
C GLN A 151 4.07 30.92 8.66
N ARG A 152 4.37 32.12 9.14
CA ARG A 152 5.42 32.32 10.15
C ARG A 152 4.77 32.33 11.53
N THR A 153 5.06 31.33 12.35
CA THR A 153 4.69 31.36 13.77
C THR A 153 5.83 31.94 14.58
N VAL A 154 5.59 33.06 15.24
CA VAL A 154 6.53 33.71 16.16
C VAL A 154 6.19 33.28 17.58
N PHE A 155 7.21 32.83 18.32
CA PHE A 155 7.09 32.39 19.70
C PHE A 155 7.54 33.52 20.61
N VAL A 156 6.65 33.93 21.51
CA VAL A 156 6.85 35.07 22.41
C VAL A 156 6.73 34.58 23.85
N ASP A 157 7.68 34.96 24.68
CA ASP A 157 7.61 34.71 26.12
C ASP A 157 6.45 35.53 26.72
N PRO A 158 5.43 34.89 27.31
CA PRO A 158 4.26 35.59 27.85
C PRO A 158 4.55 36.45 29.09
N TYR A 159 5.70 36.27 29.74
CA TYR A 159 6.08 36.98 30.96
C TYR A 159 7.00 38.18 30.69
N THR A 160 7.86 38.07 29.68
CA THR A 160 8.81 39.13 29.31
C THR A 160 8.43 39.89 28.04
N ALA A 161 7.50 39.35 27.23
CA ALA A 161 7.19 39.81 25.87
C ALA A 161 8.39 39.75 24.91
N GLU A 162 9.44 38.99 25.25
CA GLU A 162 10.58 38.77 24.37
C GLU A 162 10.28 37.72 23.29
N VAL A 163 10.75 37.96 22.08
CA VAL A 163 10.63 37.01 20.97
C VAL A 163 11.69 35.92 21.15
N ARG A 164 11.23 34.68 21.36
CA ARG A 164 12.07 33.49 21.54
C ARG A 164 12.52 32.90 20.20
N GLY A 165 11.85 33.27 19.12
CA GLY A 165 12.17 32.89 17.76
C GLY A 165 10.92 32.60 16.94
N GLU A 166 11.11 31.96 15.81
CA GLU A 166 10.08 31.76 14.80
C GLU A 166 10.26 30.42 14.10
N LEU A 167 9.16 29.88 13.59
CA LEU A 167 9.16 28.70 12.75
C LEU A 167 8.25 28.95 11.54
N THR A 168 8.65 28.41 10.39
CA THR A 168 7.76 28.32 9.22
C THR A 168 6.83 27.12 9.43
N THR A 169 5.57 27.40 9.70
CA THR A 169 4.56 26.42 10.11
C THR A 169 3.50 26.21 9.05
N TRP A 170 2.90 25.03 9.06
CA TRP A 170 1.74 24.68 8.23
C TRP A 170 0.57 24.26 9.13
N PHE A 171 -0.51 25.05 9.15
CA PHE A 171 -1.65 24.83 10.06
C PHE A 171 -1.22 24.56 11.52
N GLY A 172 -0.28 25.35 12.03
CA GLY A 172 0.25 25.22 13.40
C GLY A 172 1.25 24.08 13.62
N SER A 173 1.49 23.21 12.63
CA SER A 173 2.52 22.18 12.70
C SER A 173 3.92 22.77 12.52
N THR A 174 4.90 22.29 13.28
CA THR A 174 6.31 22.66 13.16
C THR A 174 6.92 22.17 11.84
N PRO A 175 8.07 22.71 11.41
CA PRO A 175 8.77 22.22 10.22
C PRO A 175 9.07 20.71 10.29
N LEU A 176 9.47 20.20 11.46
CA LEU A 176 9.73 18.78 11.68
C LEU A 176 8.47 17.93 11.52
N THR A 177 7.37 18.34 12.17
CA THR A 177 6.09 17.63 12.08
C THR A 177 5.58 17.63 10.63
N THR A 178 5.67 18.75 9.91
CA THR A 178 5.32 18.83 8.49
C THR A 178 6.21 17.95 7.62
N TRP A 179 7.52 17.90 7.90
CA TRP A 179 8.45 17.04 7.16
C TRP A 179 8.15 15.55 7.36
N LEU A 180 7.84 15.14 8.60
CA LEU A 180 7.43 13.77 8.93
C LEU A 180 6.10 13.40 8.27
N ASP A 181 5.13 14.31 8.23
CA ASP A 181 3.86 14.10 7.54
C ASP A 181 4.05 13.84 6.03
N ASP A 182 4.88 14.66 5.37
CA ASP A 182 5.16 14.47 3.94
C ASP A 182 5.95 13.17 3.66
N LEU A 183 6.91 12.83 4.52
CA LEU A 183 7.63 11.57 4.44
C LEU A 183 6.69 10.37 4.63
N HIS A 184 5.74 10.45 5.57
CA HIS A 184 4.78 9.37 5.84
C HIS A 184 3.81 9.15 4.67
N ARG A 185 3.32 10.22 4.06
CA ARG A 185 2.31 10.15 2.99
C ARG A 185 2.93 9.89 1.62
N ASN A 186 4.07 10.53 1.32
CA ASN A 186 4.61 10.61 -0.03
C ASN A 186 6.10 10.20 -0.10
N LEU A 187 6.68 9.64 0.96
CA LEU A 187 8.10 9.29 1.04
C LEU A 187 9.05 10.46 0.79
N HIS A 188 8.55 11.71 0.86
CA HIS A 188 9.31 12.91 0.50
C HIS A 188 9.84 12.89 -0.95
N LEU A 189 9.20 12.14 -1.85
CA LEU A 189 9.58 12.01 -3.27
C LEU A 189 8.68 12.85 -4.21
N GLY A 190 7.91 13.79 -3.65
CA GLY A 190 6.96 14.61 -4.39
C GLY A 190 5.92 13.77 -5.13
N GLU A 191 5.63 14.13 -6.39
CA GLU A 191 4.60 13.49 -7.21
C GLU A 191 4.79 11.98 -7.36
N THR A 192 6.04 11.54 -7.58
CA THR A 192 6.34 10.11 -7.77
C THR A 192 6.05 9.31 -6.51
N GLY A 193 6.40 9.89 -5.36
CA GLY A 193 6.10 9.32 -4.05
C GLY A 193 4.60 9.22 -3.79
N ARG A 194 3.85 10.28 -4.11
CA ARG A 194 2.38 10.27 -4.00
C ARG A 194 1.76 9.14 -4.82
N LEU A 195 2.12 9.04 -6.10
CA LEU A 195 1.61 7.98 -6.99
C LEU A 195 1.97 6.58 -6.48
N TYR A 196 3.21 6.39 -6.02
CA TYR A 196 3.62 5.11 -5.45
C TYR A 196 2.84 4.77 -4.17
N SER A 197 2.66 5.73 -3.26
CA SER A 197 1.87 5.54 -2.03
C SER A 197 0.40 5.22 -2.33
N GLU A 198 -0.21 5.91 -3.30
CA GLU A 198 -1.60 5.65 -3.72
C GLU A 198 -1.75 4.24 -4.31
N VAL A 199 -0.81 3.83 -5.17
CA VAL A 199 -0.77 2.47 -5.71
C VAL A 199 -0.55 1.47 -4.58
N ALA A 200 0.42 1.67 -3.68
CA ALA A 200 0.67 0.77 -2.57
C ALA A 200 -0.55 0.63 -1.64
N ALA A 201 -1.21 1.74 -1.32
CA ALA A 201 -2.41 1.77 -0.48
C ALA A 201 -3.59 1.04 -1.16
N SER A 202 -3.82 1.26 -2.46
CA SER A 202 -4.89 0.58 -3.20
C SER A 202 -4.67 -0.93 -3.31
N TRP A 203 -3.42 -1.39 -3.27
CA TRP A 203 -3.06 -2.81 -3.28
C TRP A 203 -3.06 -3.47 -1.89
N LEU A 204 -3.15 -2.68 -0.81
CA LEU A 204 -3.07 -3.20 0.55
C LEU A 204 -4.17 -4.21 0.85
N TRP A 205 -5.42 -3.93 0.44
CA TRP A 205 -6.53 -4.87 0.66
C TRP A 205 -6.35 -6.16 -0.14
N VAL A 206 -5.77 -6.10 -1.35
CA VAL A 206 -5.46 -7.28 -2.17
C VAL A 206 -4.43 -8.15 -1.45
N ALA A 207 -3.38 -7.52 -0.90
CA ALA A 207 -2.35 -8.21 -0.11
C ALA A 207 -2.96 -8.87 1.14
N VAL A 208 -3.79 -8.14 1.90
CA VAL A 208 -4.44 -8.64 3.13
C VAL A 208 -5.43 -9.76 2.82
N ALA A 209 -6.35 -9.56 1.87
CA ALA A 209 -7.35 -10.56 1.50
C ALA A 209 -6.70 -11.80 0.89
N GLY A 210 -5.72 -11.63 -0.01
CA GLY A 210 -4.94 -12.72 -0.57
C GLY A 210 -4.20 -13.51 0.51
N GLY A 211 -3.58 -12.82 1.47
CA GLY A 211 -2.91 -13.43 2.62
C GLY A 211 -3.88 -14.22 3.49
N LEU A 212 -5.06 -13.65 3.78
CA LEU A 212 -6.09 -14.29 4.60
C LEU A 212 -6.65 -15.55 3.93
N VAL A 213 -6.97 -15.51 2.64
CA VAL A 213 -7.47 -16.67 1.89
C VAL A 213 -6.43 -17.80 1.88
N LEU A 214 -5.16 -17.47 1.63
CA LEU A 214 -4.06 -18.43 1.66
C LEU A 214 -3.84 -19.01 3.07
N TRP A 215 -3.99 -18.19 4.12
CA TRP A 215 -3.89 -18.61 5.51
C TRP A 215 -4.99 -19.60 5.92
N ILE A 216 -6.25 -19.30 5.59
CA ILE A 216 -7.39 -20.20 5.84
C ILE A 216 -7.21 -21.52 5.06
N GLY A 217 -6.84 -21.43 3.78
CA GLY A 217 -6.59 -22.60 2.94
C GLY A 217 -5.47 -23.51 3.47
N ARG A 218 -4.42 -22.93 4.05
CA ARG A 218 -3.33 -23.68 4.72
C ARG A 218 -3.84 -24.35 6.02
N ARG A 219 -4.61 -23.63 6.85
CA ARG A 219 -5.14 -24.14 8.12
C ARG A 219 -6.10 -25.32 7.94
N SER A 220 -6.93 -25.31 6.90
CA SER A 220 -7.87 -26.39 6.59
C SER A 220 -7.19 -27.68 6.12
N ARG A 221 -6.01 -27.60 5.49
CA ARG A 221 -5.22 -28.78 5.08
C ARG A 221 -4.50 -29.45 6.24
N GLY A 222 -4.06 -28.69 7.26
CA GLY A 222 -3.49 -29.23 8.50
C GLY A 222 -4.51 -29.91 9.43
N ARG A 223 -5.81 -29.79 9.13
CA ARG A 223 -6.92 -30.38 9.89
C ARG A 223 -7.66 -31.50 9.17
N ARG A 224 -7.20 -31.96 7.99
CA ARG A 224 -7.78 -33.16 7.38
C ARG A 224 -7.47 -34.35 8.30
N PRO A 225 -8.45 -34.95 9.00
CA PRO A 225 -8.19 -36.18 9.73
C PRO A 225 -7.70 -37.19 8.69
N LYS A 226 -6.56 -37.83 8.94
CA LYS A 226 -6.24 -39.10 8.28
C LYS A 226 -7.48 -39.96 8.51
N SER A 227 -8.16 -40.34 7.43
CA SER A 227 -9.40 -41.12 7.45
C SER A 227 -9.35 -42.16 8.58
N ALA A 228 -10.28 -42.05 9.53
CA ALA A 228 -10.45 -43.00 10.64
C ALA A 228 -10.78 -44.43 10.16
N ARG A 229 -10.83 -44.69 8.84
CA ARG A 229 -10.99 -46.03 8.27
C ARG A 229 -9.73 -46.89 8.28
N GLY A 230 -8.55 -46.33 8.59
CA GLY A 230 -7.31 -47.10 8.75
C GLY A 230 -7.06 -47.62 10.17
N VAL A 231 -7.85 -47.19 11.17
CA VAL A 231 -7.64 -47.51 12.59
C VAL A 231 -8.65 -48.55 13.12
N LEU A 232 -9.72 -48.84 12.37
CA LEU A 232 -10.85 -49.63 12.87
C LEU A 232 -11.06 -51.00 12.19
N LEU A 233 -10.16 -51.46 11.33
CA LEU A 233 -10.23 -52.82 10.81
C LEU A 233 -9.01 -53.61 11.29
N PRO A 234 -9.13 -54.43 12.36
CA PRO A 234 -8.16 -55.47 12.63
C PRO A 234 -8.18 -56.48 11.48
N GLU A 235 -7.00 -56.87 11.00
CA GLU A 235 -6.88 -58.00 10.06
C GLU A 235 -7.43 -59.26 10.74
N ARG A 236 -8.40 -59.90 10.09
CA ARG A 236 -8.91 -61.19 10.52
C ARG A 236 -7.90 -62.25 10.08
N GLY A 237 -7.18 -62.82 11.05
CA GLY A 237 -6.65 -64.17 10.95
C GLY A 237 -7.75 -65.21 11.08
#